data_AF-A0A351BHL5-F1
#
_entry.id   AF-A0A351BHL5-F1
#
_cell.length_a   1.000
_cell.length_b   1.000
_cell.length_c   1.000
_cell.angle_alpha   90.00
_cell.angle_beta   90.00
_cell.angle_gamma   90.00
#
_symmetry.space_group_name_H-M   'P 1'
#
loop_
_entity.id
_entity.type
_entity.pdbx_description
1 polymer ?
#
loop_
_entity_poly.entity_id
_entity_poly.type
_entity_poly.pdbx_seq_one_letter_code
_entity_poly.pdbx_strand_id
1 'polypeptide(L)'
;GETSRAAEKQADSTSATAASIEELTVSINEVAQSAHASGESSDAVAGCAEQGRQLVTGSAAEIEAISAIVSRSAAQIGQLATRSREIGGIAAAIKKIAEQTNLLALNAAIEAARAGEQGRGFAVVADEVRKLAERTTKATTEIGAMVVSVQADTDSAVAAMSEAGPQVARGLDKAREASSVLEAILRQARTSSERVHEVAVATHEQATVAEDVARHLQHIASMTEETRATMHANAAAVAELEQLAGSLRKVVAHFRVA
;
A
#
# COMPACT_ATOMS: atom_id res chain seq x y z
N GLY A 1 -5.87 -47.79 -56.44
CA GLY A 1 -4.81 -47.00 -57.12
C GLY A 1 -4.18 -46.04 -56.14
N GLU A 2 -3.00 -45.49 -56.47
CA GLU A 2 -2.24 -44.56 -55.60
C GLU A 2 -3.07 -43.33 -55.17
N THR A 3 -3.95 -42.83 -56.03
CA THR A 3 -4.86 -41.71 -55.76
C THR A 3 -5.90 -42.01 -54.66
N SER A 4 -6.39 -43.24 -54.56
CA SER A 4 -7.33 -43.65 -53.49
C SER A 4 -6.65 -43.63 -52.12
N ARG A 5 -5.40 -44.13 -52.04
CA ARG A 5 -4.58 -44.08 -50.82
C ARG A 5 -4.22 -42.64 -50.43
N ALA A 6 -4.04 -41.76 -51.41
CA ALA A 6 -3.80 -40.34 -51.15
C ALA A 6 -5.05 -39.67 -50.55
N ALA A 7 -6.25 -39.95 -51.07
CA ALA A 7 -7.51 -39.45 -50.52
C ALA A 7 -7.78 -39.96 -49.09
N GLU A 8 -7.51 -41.24 -48.80
CA GLU A 8 -7.61 -41.78 -47.43
C GLU A 8 -6.67 -41.04 -46.45
N LYS A 9 -5.40 -40.87 -46.82
CA LYS A 9 -4.43 -40.12 -46.00
C LYS A 9 -4.85 -38.66 -45.78
N GLN A 10 -5.43 -38.03 -46.80
CA GLN A 10 -5.92 -36.66 -46.71
C GLN A 10 -7.12 -36.57 -45.76
N ALA A 11 -8.03 -37.54 -45.77
CA ALA A 11 -9.14 -37.61 -44.84
C ALA A 11 -8.65 -37.77 -43.38
N ASP A 12 -7.70 -38.68 -43.15
CA ASP A 12 -7.09 -38.89 -41.83
C ASP A 12 -6.41 -37.61 -41.31
N SER A 13 -5.63 -36.94 -42.17
CA SER A 13 -4.97 -35.68 -41.82
C SER A 13 -5.97 -34.55 -41.53
N THR A 14 -7.08 -34.50 -42.28
CA THR A 14 -8.13 -33.49 -42.07
C THR A 14 -8.83 -33.72 -40.73
N SER A 15 -9.15 -34.98 -40.40
CA SER A 15 -9.75 -35.38 -39.13
C SER A 15 -8.83 -35.05 -37.94
N ALA A 16 -7.54 -35.37 -38.03
CA ALA A 16 -6.56 -35.02 -37.01
C ALA A 16 -6.45 -33.50 -36.81
N THR A 17 -6.44 -32.73 -37.89
CA THR A 17 -6.39 -31.25 -37.81
C THR A 17 -7.67 -30.69 -37.19
N ALA A 18 -8.84 -31.26 -37.48
CA ALA A 18 -10.11 -30.84 -36.88
C ALA A 18 -10.09 -31.06 -35.36
N ALA A 19 -9.61 -32.21 -34.89
CA ALA A 19 -9.44 -32.47 -33.45
C ALA A 19 -8.49 -31.44 -32.79
N SER A 20 -7.37 -31.11 -33.43
CA SER A 20 -6.47 -30.05 -32.92
C SER A 20 -7.12 -28.67 -32.87
N ILE A 21 -8.04 -28.35 -33.77
CA ILE A 21 -8.79 -27.09 -33.76
C ILE A 21 -9.84 -27.06 -32.65
N GLU A 22 -10.46 -28.20 -32.33
CA GLU A 22 -11.34 -28.32 -31.16
C GLU A 22 -10.55 -28.08 -29.86
N GLU A 23 -9.39 -28.71 -29.70
CA GLU A 23 -8.50 -28.47 -28.55
C GLU A 23 -8.04 -27.00 -28.47
N LEU A 24 -7.69 -26.40 -29.61
CA LEU A 24 -7.31 -25.00 -29.69
C LEU A 24 -8.46 -24.07 -29.26
N THR A 25 -9.70 -24.39 -29.63
CA THR A 25 -10.90 -23.63 -29.22
C THR A 25 -11.13 -23.72 -27.71
N VAL A 26 -10.89 -24.89 -27.11
CA VAL A 26 -10.94 -25.04 -25.64
C VAL A 26 -9.87 -24.17 -24.98
N SER A 27 -8.63 -24.22 -25.47
CA SER A 27 -7.53 -23.42 -24.91
C SER A 27 -7.77 -21.92 -25.03
N ILE A 28 -8.32 -21.44 -26.14
CA ILE A 28 -8.74 -20.03 -26.32
C ILE A 28 -9.75 -19.62 -25.24
N ASN A 29 -10.76 -20.45 -24.97
CA ASN A 29 -11.75 -20.15 -23.94
C ASN A 29 -11.14 -20.10 -22.53
N GLU A 30 -10.19 -21.00 -22.22
CA GLU A 30 -9.46 -20.98 -20.95
C GLU A 30 -8.62 -19.70 -20.79
N VAL A 31 -7.93 -19.27 -21.85
CA VAL A 31 -7.16 -18.02 -21.87
C VAL A 31 -8.08 -16.82 -21.68
N ALA A 32 -9.24 -16.78 -22.35
CA ALA A 32 -10.22 -15.71 -22.20
C ALA A 32 -10.74 -15.61 -20.75
N GLN A 33 -11.05 -16.74 -20.13
CA GLN A 33 -11.49 -16.78 -18.73
C GLN A 33 -10.38 -16.33 -17.77
N SER A 34 -9.14 -16.75 -18.02
CA SER A 34 -7.97 -16.34 -17.23
C SER A 34 -7.69 -14.84 -17.34
N ALA A 35 -7.83 -14.28 -18.56
CA ALA A 35 -7.73 -12.85 -18.80
C ALA A 35 -8.80 -12.10 -18.00
N HIS A 36 -10.07 -12.51 -18.10
CA HIS A 36 -11.16 -11.88 -17.34
C HIS A 36 -10.90 -11.85 -15.83
N ALA A 37 -10.54 -13.00 -15.24
CA ALA A 37 -10.22 -13.08 -13.81
C ALA A 37 -9.01 -12.20 -13.42
N SER A 38 -8.00 -12.11 -14.29
CA SER A 38 -6.85 -11.23 -14.08
C SER A 38 -7.22 -9.75 -14.14
N GLY A 39 -8.21 -9.39 -14.97
CA GLY A 39 -8.78 -8.03 -15.04
C GLY A 39 -9.49 -7.66 -13.75
N GLU A 40 -10.40 -8.51 -13.27
CA GLU A 40 -11.10 -8.31 -11.98
C GLU A 40 -10.10 -8.19 -10.81
N SER A 41 -9.05 -9.01 -10.81
CA SER A 41 -8.00 -8.93 -9.80
C SER A 41 -7.23 -7.60 -9.88
N SER A 42 -6.90 -7.14 -11.09
CA SER A 42 -6.21 -5.86 -11.31
C SER A 42 -7.07 -4.68 -10.82
N ASP A 43 -8.37 -4.70 -11.09
CA ASP A 43 -9.31 -3.68 -10.64
C ASP A 43 -9.46 -3.69 -9.10
N ALA A 44 -9.51 -4.87 -8.49
CA ALA A 44 -9.52 -5.00 -7.03
C ALA A 44 -8.24 -4.43 -6.39
N VAL A 45 -7.06 -4.72 -6.97
CA VAL A 45 -5.78 -4.16 -6.52
C VAL A 45 -5.78 -2.63 -6.65
N ALA A 46 -6.30 -2.09 -7.76
CA ALA A 46 -6.43 -0.65 -7.95
C ALA A 46 -7.33 -0.01 -6.86
N GLY A 47 -8.46 -0.63 -6.55
CA GLY A 47 -9.36 -0.20 -5.46
C GLY A 47 -8.67 -0.20 -4.09
N CYS A 48 -7.97 -1.29 -3.76
CA CYS A 48 -7.21 -1.40 -2.50
C CYS A 48 -6.08 -0.37 -2.40
N ALA A 49 -5.35 -0.13 -3.49
CA ALA A 49 -4.27 0.87 -3.51
C ALA A 49 -4.81 2.29 -3.30
N GLU A 50 -5.96 2.62 -3.91
CA GLU A 50 -6.64 3.90 -3.74
C GLU A 50 -7.11 4.10 -2.29
N GLN A 51 -7.79 3.10 -1.71
CA GLN A 51 -8.21 3.14 -0.29
C GLN A 51 -7.02 3.27 0.65
N GLY A 52 -5.96 2.49 0.42
CA GLY A 52 -4.72 2.59 1.18
C GLY A 52 -4.12 4.00 1.12
N ARG A 53 -4.14 4.63 -0.06
CA ARG A 53 -3.61 5.99 -0.23
C ARG A 53 -4.41 7.02 0.56
N GLN A 54 -5.74 6.89 0.57
CA GLN A 54 -6.61 7.75 1.37
C GLN A 54 -6.34 7.61 2.86
N LEU A 55 -6.18 6.37 3.36
CA LEU A 55 -5.84 6.10 4.75
C LEU A 55 -4.49 6.72 5.13
N VAL A 56 -3.45 6.51 4.32
CA VAL A 56 -2.11 7.06 4.56
C VAL A 56 -2.13 8.60 4.54
N THR A 57 -2.90 9.20 3.64
CA THR A 57 -3.08 10.66 3.59
C THR A 57 -3.77 11.19 4.84
N GLY A 58 -4.80 10.50 5.32
CA GLY A 58 -5.45 10.80 6.60
C GLY A 58 -4.49 10.71 7.78
N SER A 59 -3.71 9.63 7.86
CA SER A 59 -2.69 9.46 8.90
C SER A 59 -1.61 10.54 8.84
N ALA A 60 -1.18 10.96 7.65
CA ALA A 60 -0.23 12.06 7.49
C ALA A 60 -0.78 13.38 8.06
N ALA A 61 -2.05 13.69 7.81
CA ALA A 61 -2.71 14.87 8.36
C ALA A 61 -2.81 14.83 9.89
N GLU A 62 -3.10 13.65 10.48
CA GLU A 62 -3.10 13.48 11.93
C GLU A 62 -1.69 13.67 12.53
N ILE A 63 -0.65 13.16 11.89
CA ILE A 63 0.75 13.33 12.30
C ILE A 63 1.15 14.82 12.25
N GLU A 64 0.74 15.55 11.21
CA GLU A 64 0.95 17.01 11.12
C GLU A 64 0.24 17.75 12.26
N ALA A 65 -0.99 17.36 12.60
CA ALA A 65 -1.71 17.93 13.74
C ALA A 65 -0.99 17.66 15.08
N ILE A 66 -0.45 16.45 15.26
CA ILE A 66 0.39 16.10 16.42
C ILE A 66 1.63 16.98 16.48
N SER A 67 2.30 17.24 15.35
CA SER A 67 3.45 18.13 15.27
C SER A 67 3.14 19.54 15.80
N ALA A 68 1.98 20.08 15.40
CA ALA A 68 1.51 21.38 15.85
C ALA A 68 1.18 21.38 17.36
N ILE A 69 0.61 20.30 17.89
CA ILE A 69 0.34 20.14 19.32
C ILE A 69 1.66 20.11 20.11
N VAL A 70 2.63 19.30 19.69
CA VAL A 70 3.96 19.22 20.32
C VAL A 70 4.65 20.58 20.33
N SER A 71 4.63 21.30 19.21
CA SER A 71 5.25 22.64 19.11
C SER A 71 4.61 23.64 20.07
N ARG A 72 3.28 23.65 20.16
CA ARG A 72 2.52 24.53 21.06
C ARG A 72 2.75 24.17 22.53
N SER A 73 2.73 22.89 22.87
CA SER A 73 2.99 22.45 24.23
C SER A 73 4.43 22.76 24.67
N ALA A 74 5.42 22.64 23.77
CA ALA A 74 6.79 23.06 24.06
C ALA A 74 6.87 24.57 24.38
N ALA A 75 6.16 25.41 23.63
CA ALA A 75 6.07 26.85 23.90
C ALA A 75 5.40 27.15 25.26
N GLN A 76 4.31 26.45 25.60
CA GLN A 76 3.62 26.62 26.88
C GLN A 76 4.50 26.21 28.07
N ILE A 77 5.24 25.11 27.97
CA ILE A 77 6.18 24.66 29.00
C ILE A 77 7.35 25.65 29.12
N GLY A 78 7.86 26.19 28.01
CA GLY A 78 8.88 27.24 28.03
C GLY A 78 8.42 28.52 28.75
N GLN A 79 7.15 28.88 28.62
CA GLN A 79 6.56 29.98 29.41
C GLN A 79 6.48 29.62 30.90
N LEU A 80 6.11 28.39 31.24
CA LEU A 80 6.09 27.92 32.63
C LEU A 80 7.50 27.96 33.25
N ALA A 81 8.53 27.51 32.53
CA ALA A 81 9.93 27.58 32.96
C ALA A 81 10.38 29.03 33.24
N THR A 82 9.90 29.98 32.44
CA THR A 82 10.18 31.42 32.64
C THR A 82 9.49 31.95 33.90
N ARG A 83 8.19 31.65 34.08
CA ARG A 83 7.43 32.04 35.28
C ARG A 83 8.01 31.42 36.56
N SER A 84 8.43 30.16 36.51
CA SER A 84 9.08 29.50 37.64
C SER A 84 10.40 30.18 38.03
N ARG A 85 11.19 30.66 37.06
CA ARG A 85 12.39 31.47 37.34
C ARG A 85 12.05 32.80 38.01
N GLU A 86 11.00 33.48 37.57
CA GLU A 86 10.52 34.72 38.20
C GLU A 86 10.09 34.48 39.66
N ILE A 87 9.31 33.43 39.91
CA ILE A 87 8.89 33.03 41.27
C ILE A 87 10.11 32.72 42.14
N GLY A 88 11.11 32.01 41.61
CA GLY A 88 12.37 31.74 42.32
C GLY A 88 13.11 33.02 42.72
N GLY A 89 13.16 34.01 41.82
CA GLY A 89 13.73 35.33 42.10
C GLY A 89 12.97 36.08 43.19
N ILE A 90 11.63 36.05 43.16
CA ILE A 90 10.77 36.66 44.19
C ILE A 90 10.98 35.97 45.55
N ALA A 91 10.98 34.63 45.59
CA ALA A 91 11.20 33.87 46.82
C ALA A 91 12.58 34.19 47.44
N ALA A 92 13.62 34.32 46.61
CA ALA A 92 14.95 34.72 47.05
C ALA A 92 14.98 36.15 47.61
N ALA A 93 14.24 37.09 47.00
CA ALA A 93 14.11 38.45 47.52
C ALA A 93 13.38 38.49 48.87
N ILE A 94 12.26 37.77 49.02
CA ILE A 94 11.52 37.66 50.28
C ILE A 94 12.39 37.04 51.37
N LYS A 95 13.17 36.00 51.04
CA LYS A 95 14.14 35.41 51.97
C LYS A 95 15.13 36.44 52.50
N LYS A 96 15.72 37.27 51.62
CA LYS A 96 16.63 38.35 52.03
C LYS A 96 15.94 39.39 52.93
N ILE A 97 14.70 39.76 52.62
CA ILE A 97 13.90 40.68 53.46
C ILE A 97 13.64 40.07 54.84
N ALA A 98 13.29 38.78 54.90
CA ALA A 98 13.08 38.07 56.15
C ALA A 98 14.36 37.98 56.99
N GLU A 99 15.50 37.66 56.38
CA GLU A 99 16.81 37.67 57.05
C GLU A 99 17.18 39.06 57.59
N GLN A 100 16.93 40.13 56.83
CA GLN A 100 17.12 41.52 57.30
C GLN A 100 16.16 41.87 58.45
N THR A 101 14.90 41.45 58.35
CA THR A 101 13.87 41.68 59.39
C THR A 101 14.24 40.95 60.68
N ASN A 102 14.77 39.73 60.56
CA ASN A 102 15.27 38.96 61.70
C ASN A 102 16.43 39.68 62.40
N LEU A 103 17.37 40.24 61.62
CA LEU A 103 18.48 41.04 62.15
C LEU A 103 18.01 42.33 62.83
N LEU A 104 17.04 43.03 62.23
CA LEU A 104 16.42 44.24 62.81
C LEU A 104 15.69 43.92 64.11
N ALA A 105 14.93 42.83 64.15
CA ALA A 105 14.21 42.36 65.32
C ALA A 105 15.17 41.97 66.46
N LEU A 106 16.29 41.33 66.13
CA LEU A 106 17.35 41.02 67.10
C LEU A 106 17.94 42.30 67.71
N ASN A 107 18.28 43.30 66.89
CA ASN A 107 18.79 44.58 67.38
C ASN A 107 17.77 45.30 68.28
N ALA A 108 16.48 45.26 67.90
CA ALA A 108 15.41 45.82 68.73
C ALA A 108 15.24 45.09 70.07
N ALA A 109 15.37 43.76 70.09
CA ALA A 109 15.32 42.96 71.31
C ALA A 109 16.49 43.28 72.25
N ILE A 110 17.70 43.48 71.69
CA ILE A 110 18.89 43.91 72.44
C ILE A 110 18.67 45.29 73.08
N GLU A 111 18.17 46.26 72.31
CA GLU A 111 17.95 47.61 72.82
C GLU A 111 16.80 47.67 73.84
N ALA A 112 15.76 46.86 73.65
CA ALA A 112 14.67 46.70 74.62
C ALA A 112 15.17 46.10 75.95
N ALA A 113 16.08 45.12 75.90
CA ALA A 113 16.73 44.59 77.11
C ALA A 113 17.59 45.67 77.81
N ARG A 114 18.23 46.54 77.03
CA ARG A 114 19.06 47.65 77.52
C ARG A 114 18.24 48.73 78.25
N ALA A 115 16.99 48.95 77.84
CA ALA A 115 16.06 49.89 78.46
C ALA A 115 15.41 49.36 79.78
N GLY A 116 15.71 48.13 80.18
CA GLY A 116 15.22 47.54 81.44
C GLY A 116 13.70 47.39 81.49
N GLU A 117 13.08 47.77 82.61
CA GLU A 117 11.62 47.62 82.83
C GLU A 117 10.78 48.42 81.82
N GLN A 118 11.27 49.56 81.33
CA GLN A 118 10.58 50.38 80.32
C GLN A 118 10.54 49.72 78.93
N GLY A 119 11.44 48.76 78.67
CA GLY A 119 11.57 48.05 77.39
C GLY A 119 10.79 46.75 77.29
N ARG A 120 10.15 46.26 78.37
CA ARG A 120 9.52 44.92 78.39
C ARG A 120 8.47 44.71 77.29
N GLY A 121 7.62 45.71 77.04
CA GLY A 121 6.63 45.63 75.96
C GLY A 121 7.25 45.54 74.57
N PHE A 122 8.32 46.32 74.33
CA PHE A 122 9.08 46.29 73.08
C PHE A 122 9.84 44.97 72.88
N ALA A 123 10.38 44.38 73.96
CA ALA A 123 11.08 43.10 73.90
C ALA A 123 10.17 41.95 73.42
N VAL A 124 8.91 41.93 73.87
CA VAL A 124 7.92 40.91 73.45
C VAL A 124 7.60 41.07 71.96
N VAL A 125 7.37 42.30 71.50
CA VAL A 125 7.10 42.57 70.08
C VAL A 125 8.31 42.20 69.21
N ALA A 126 9.52 42.54 69.64
CA ALA A 126 10.75 42.21 68.92
C ALA A 126 10.95 40.70 68.76
N ASP A 127 10.71 39.90 69.80
CA ASP A 127 10.83 38.44 69.72
C ASP A 127 9.73 37.80 68.85
N GLU A 128 8.52 38.37 68.81
CA GLU A 128 7.45 37.91 67.92
C GLU A 128 7.76 38.22 66.44
N VAL A 129 8.30 39.41 66.14
CA VAL A 129 8.78 39.77 64.80
C VAL A 129 9.93 38.86 64.37
N ARG A 130 10.84 38.53 65.29
CA ARG A 130 11.95 37.59 65.04
C ARG A 130 11.43 36.20 64.63
N LYS A 131 10.50 35.63 65.42
CA LYS A 131 9.88 34.33 65.09
C LYS A 131 9.13 34.37 63.76
N LEU A 132 8.44 35.46 63.45
CA LEU A 132 7.75 35.62 62.16
C LEU A 132 8.77 35.63 61.01
N ALA A 133 9.87 36.37 61.15
CA ALA A 133 10.95 36.41 60.17
C ALA A 133 11.60 35.04 59.94
N GLU A 134 11.88 34.28 61.01
CA GLU A 134 12.39 32.91 60.93
C GLU A 134 11.42 31.98 60.17
N ARG A 135 10.11 32.06 60.47
CA ARG A 135 9.06 31.31 59.76
C ARG A 135 9.01 31.69 58.28
N THR A 136 9.13 32.98 57.94
CA THR A 136 9.16 33.45 56.55
C THR A 136 10.41 32.95 55.81
N THR A 137 11.59 32.96 56.43
CA THR A 137 12.82 32.41 55.86
C THR A 137 12.70 30.90 55.57
N LYS A 138 12.06 30.15 56.48
CA LYS A 138 11.80 28.73 56.29
C LYS A 138 10.85 28.49 55.10
N ALA A 139 9.71 29.18 55.08
CA ALA A 139 8.72 29.05 54.01
C ALA A 139 9.30 29.43 52.63
N THR A 140 10.09 30.51 52.55
CA THR A 140 10.74 30.92 51.29
C THR A 140 11.81 29.93 50.82
N THR A 141 12.49 29.25 51.74
CA THR A 141 13.43 28.17 51.41
C THR A 141 12.69 26.95 50.84
N GLU A 142 11.56 26.57 51.43
CA GLU A 142 10.69 25.50 50.92
C GLU A 142 10.13 25.85 49.53
N ILE A 143 9.68 27.09 49.32
CA ILE A 143 9.26 27.59 48.00
C ILE A 143 10.41 27.51 46.98
N GLY A 144 11.63 27.92 47.37
CA GLY A 144 12.81 27.82 46.51
C GLY A 144 13.09 26.38 46.06
N ALA A 145 12.99 25.41 46.98
CA ALA A 145 13.15 24.00 46.64
C ALA A 145 12.07 23.50 45.67
N MET A 146 10.80 23.87 45.89
CA MET A 146 9.72 23.53 44.96
C MET A 146 9.93 24.15 43.57
N VAL A 147 10.37 25.40 43.50
CA VAL A 147 10.67 26.08 42.23
C VAL A 147 11.77 25.35 41.45
N VAL A 148 12.84 24.92 42.13
CA VAL A 148 13.93 24.16 41.50
C VAL A 148 13.41 22.83 40.95
N SER A 149 12.54 22.13 41.70
CA SER A 149 11.91 20.90 41.21
C SER A 149 11.08 21.15 39.95
N VAL A 150 10.23 22.19 39.97
CA VAL A 150 9.39 22.55 38.81
C VAL A 150 10.26 22.93 37.61
N GLN A 151 11.37 23.65 37.82
CA GLN A 151 12.31 23.98 36.75
C GLN A 151 12.90 22.73 36.11
N ALA A 152 13.38 21.78 36.91
CA ALA A 152 13.92 20.51 36.43
C ALA A 152 12.88 19.71 35.64
N ASP A 153 11.64 19.64 36.13
CA ASP A 153 10.54 18.97 35.44
C ASP A 153 10.21 19.65 34.10
N THR A 154 10.19 20.99 34.07
CA THR A 154 9.94 21.74 32.83
C THR A 154 11.06 21.58 31.81
N ASP A 155 12.33 21.58 32.23
CA ASP A 155 13.48 21.40 31.35
C ASP A 155 13.50 19.99 30.75
N SER A 156 13.21 18.98 31.56
CA SER A 156 13.04 17.59 31.12
C SER A 156 11.92 17.46 30.09
N ALA A 157 10.77 18.09 30.34
CA ALA A 157 9.66 18.09 29.39
C ALA A 157 10.02 18.78 28.07
N VAL A 158 10.68 19.95 28.09
CA VAL A 158 11.15 20.63 26.87
C VAL A 158 12.11 19.74 26.07
N ALA A 159 13.05 19.06 26.74
CA ALA A 159 13.98 18.14 26.07
C ALA A 159 13.23 16.99 25.37
N ALA A 160 12.28 16.35 26.05
CA ALA A 160 11.46 15.29 25.47
C ALA A 160 10.66 15.77 24.24
N MET A 161 10.12 16.98 24.29
CA MET A 161 9.38 17.56 23.16
C MET A 161 10.31 17.92 21.98
N SER A 162 11.53 18.36 22.27
CA SER A 162 12.55 18.61 21.24
C SER A 162 12.98 17.32 20.54
N GLU A 163 12.98 16.18 21.24
CA GLU A 163 13.25 14.86 20.65
C GLU A 163 12.05 14.34 19.82
N ALA A 164 10.83 14.63 20.27
CA ALA A 164 9.61 14.24 19.56
C ALA A 164 9.48 14.89 18.17
N GLY A 165 9.93 16.14 18.00
CA GLY A 165 9.85 16.87 16.73
C GLY A 165 10.44 16.11 15.53
N PRO A 166 11.73 15.71 15.57
CA PRO A 166 12.35 14.87 14.54
C PRO A 166 11.70 13.51 14.33
N GLN A 167 11.09 12.91 15.38
CA GLN A 167 10.37 11.64 15.24
C GLN A 167 9.08 11.82 14.43
N VAL A 168 8.32 12.88 14.71
CA VAL A 168 7.10 13.24 13.97
C VAL A 168 7.43 13.56 12.51
N ALA A 169 8.49 14.33 12.24
CA ALA A 169 8.94 14.64 10.88
C ALA A 169 9.28 13.36 10.08
N ARG A 170 10.02 12.42 10.68
CA ARG A 170 10.30 11.12 10.06
C ARG A 170 9.03 10.29 9.81
N GLY A 171 8.05 10.37 10.70
CA GLY A 171 6.74 9.73 10.51
C GLY A 171 6.01 10.27 9.28
N LEU A 172 6.05 11.59 9.09
CA LEU A 172 5.45 12.25 7.93
C LEU A 172 6.14 11.86 6.63
N ASP A 173 7.47 11.81 6.61
CA ASP A 173 8.23 11.39 5.43
C ASP A 173 7.93 9.94 5.04
N LYS A 174 7.84 9.03 6.02
CA LYS A 174 7.43 7.63 5.78
C LYS A 174 6.00 7.52 5.23
N ALA A 175 5.08 8.34 5.73
CA ALA A 175 3.71 8.38 5.19
C ALA A 175 3.69 8.85 3.73
N ARG A 176 4.49 9.86 3.38
CA ARG A 176 4.64 10.32 1.99
C ARG A 176 5.25 9.25 1.09
N GLU A 177 6.27 8.54 1.55
CA GLU A 177 6.87 7.43 0.83
C GLU A 177 5.85 6.30 0.58
N ALA A 178 5.10 5.91 1.62
CA ALA A 178 4.03 4.92 1.49
C ALA A 178 2.96 5.34 0.48
N SER A 179 2.57 6.62 0.49
CA SER A 179 1.63 7.18 -0.49
C SER A 179 2.15 7.06 -1.93
N SER A 180 3.43 7.36 -2.17
CA SER A 180 4.08 7.19 -3.48
C SER A 180 4.12 5.73 -3.94
N VAL A 181 4.36 4.79 -3.02
CA VAL A 181 4.34 3.35 -3.32
C VAL A 181 2.93 2.91 -3.74
N LEU A 182 1.91 3.35 -3.00
CA LEU A 182 0.51 3.04 -3.33
C LEU A 182 0.09 3.63 -4.68
N GLU A 183 0.57 4.82 -5.03
CA GLU A 183 0.35 5.41 -6.35
C GLU A 183 1.02 4.59 -7.47
N ALA A 184 2.23 4.07 -7.23
CA ALA A 184 2.90 3.17 -8.17
C ALA A 184 2.12 1.86 -8.36
N ILE A 185 1.61 1.27 -7.27
CA ILE A 185 0.75 0.07 -7.32
C ILE A 185 -0.52 0.36 -8.14
N LEU A 186 -1.18 1.50 -7.91
CA LEU A 186 -2.36 1.90 -8.66
C LEU A 186 -2.08 2.01 -10.17
N ARG A 187 -0.96 2.64 -10.56
CA ARG A 187 -0.56 2.73 -11.98
C ARG A 187 -0.27 1.36 -12.58
N GLN A 188 0.42 0.49 -11.85
CA GLN A 188 0.75 -0.86 -12.30
C GLN A 188 -0.52 -1.71 -12.48
N ALA A 189 -1.47 -1.61 -11.56
CA ALA A 189 -2.75 -2.29 -11.63
C ALA A 189 -3.57 -1.86 -12.86
N ARG A 190 -3.62 -0.55 -13.15
CA ARG A 190 -4.26 -0.04 -14.38
C ARG A 190 -3.60 -0.54 -15.65
N THR A 191 -2.27 -0.50 -15.70
CA THR A 191 -1.50 -1.05 -16.84
C THR A 191 -1.76 -2.55 -17.03
N SER A 192 -1.90 -3.30 -15.93
CA SER A 192 -2.26 -4.73 -15.97
C SER A 192 -3.66 -4.94 -16.55
N SER A 193 -4.64 -4.12 -16.13
CA SER A 193 -6.01 -4.15 -16.65
C SER A 193 -6.05 -3.84 -18.16
N GLU A 194 -5.28 -2.85 -18.63
CA GLU A 194 -5.13 -2.54 -20.07
C GLU A 194 -4.55 -3.72 -20.86
N ARG A 195 -3.48 -4.36 -20.36
CA ARG A 195 -2.89 -5.54 -21.01
C ARG A 195 -3.84 -6.73 -21.04
N VAL A 196 -4.61 -6.93 -19.99
CA VAL A 196 -5.65 -7.95 -19.95
C VAL A 196 -6.70 -7.69 -21.02
N HIS A 197 -7.08 -6.43 -21.23
CA HIS A 197 -8.01 -6.06 -22.29
C HIS A 197 -7.44 -6.39 -23.68
N GLU A 198 -6.17 -6.10 -23.93
CA GLU A 198 -5.49 -6.48 -25.18
C GLU A 198 -5.50 -8.01 -25.41
N VAL A 199 -5.24 -8.79 -24.35
CA VAL A 199 -5.32 -10.27 -24.41
C VAL A 199 -6.73 -10.72 -24.73
N ALA A 200 -7.75 -10.12 -24.13
CA ALA A 200 -9.15 -10.48 -24.41
C ALA A 200 -9.52 -10.21 -25.88
N VAL A 201 -9.09 -9.08 -26.45
CA VAL A 201 -9.28 -8.76 -27.87
C VAL A 201 -8.56 -9.78 -28.76
N ALA A 202 -7.29 -10.06 -28.50
CA ALA A 202 -6.52 -11.04 -29.28
C ALA A 202 -7.12 -12.46 -29.20
N THR A 203 -7.63 -12.85 -28.03
CA THR A 203 -8.26 -14.16 -27.83
C THR A 203 -9.58 -14.25 -28.61
N HIS A 204 -10.34 -13.16 -28.70
CA HIS A 204 -11.54 -13.08 -29.53
C HIS A 204 -11.21 -13.23 -31.02
N GLU A 205 -10.17 -12.54 -31.51
CA GLU A 205 -9.70 -12.69 -32.89
C GLU A 205 -9.24 -14.12 -33.19
N GLN A 206 -8.51 -14.75 -32.27
CA GLN A 206 -8.09 -16.15 -32.39
C GLN A 206 -9.29 -17.10 -32.49
N ALA A 207 -10.36 -16.85 -31.73
CA ALA A 207 -11.57 -17.66 -31.80
C ALA A 207 -12.21 -17.60 -33.20
N THR A 208 -12.31 -16.40 -33.78
CA THR A 208 -12.82 -16.21 -35.14
C THR A 208 -11.95 -16.94 -36.17
N VAL A 209 -10.62 -16.88 -36.04
CA VAL A 209 -9.70 -17.59 -36.93
C VAL A 209 -9.85 -19.12 -36.79
N ALA A 210 -10.03 -19.63 -35.57
CA ALA A 210 -10.25 -21.05 -35.33
C ALA A 210 -11.54 -21.55 -35.99
N GLU A 211 -12.63 -20.76 -35.90
CA GLU A 211 -13.90 -21.05 -36.58
C GLU A 211 -13.74 -21.07 -38.11
N ASP A 212 -12.99 -20.12 -38.67
CA ASP A 212 -12.70 -20.07 -40.11
C ASP A 212 -11.90 -21.29 -40.59
N VAL A 213 -10.89 -21.71 -39.81
CA VAL A 213 -10.11 -22.92 -40.11
C VAL A 213 -10.99 -24.17 -40.01
N ALA A 214 -11.86 -24.27 -39.00
CA ALA A 214 -12.81 -25.37 -38.88
C ALA A 214 -13.73 -25.47 -40.10
N ARG A 215 -14.26 -24.34 -40.60
CA ARG A 215 -15.06 -24.28 -41.83
C ARG A 215 -14.25 -24.72 -43.06
N HIS A 216 -13.01 -24.29 -43.19
CA HIS A 216 -12.14 -24.74 -44.29
C HIS A 216 -11.85 -26.25 -44.23
N LEU A 217 -11.65 -26.82 -43.04
CA LEU A 217 -11.46 -28.27 -42.88
C LEU A 217 -12.71 -29.06 -43.27
N GLN A 218 -13.90 -28.58 -42.93
CA GLN A 218 -15.16 -29.19 -43.39
C GLN A 218 -15.25 -29.20 -44.93
N HIS A 219 -14.85 -28.10 -45.58
CA HIS A 219 -14.82 -28.03 -47.03
C HIS A 219 -13.80 -29.00 -47.65
N ILE A 220 -12.58 -29.10 -47.09
CA ILE A 220 -11.56 -30.06 -47.52
C ILE A 220 -12.05 -31.50 -47.35
N ALA A 221 -12.70 -31.82 -46.23
CA ALA A 221 -13.29 -33.13 -46.00
C ALA A 221 -14.32 -33.49 -47.09
N SER A 222 -15.20 -32.54 -47.45
CA SER A 222 -16.18 -32.73 -48.53
C SER A 222 -15.51 -32.95 -49.90
N MET A 223 -14.48 -32.17 -50.23
CA MET A 223 -13.73 -32.35 -51.49
C MET A 223 -12.99 -33.69 -51.54
N THR A 224 -12.50 -34.15 -50.38
CA THR A 224 -11.82 -35.45 -50.27
C THR A 224 -12.79 -36.60 -50.54
N GLU A 225 -14.03 -36.49 -50.04
CA GLU A 225 -15.09 -37.48 -50.29
C GLU A 225 -15.55 -37.47 -51.76
N GLU A 226 -15.69 -36.30 -52.38
CA GLU A 226 -15.98 -36.19 -53.82
C GLU A 226 -14.86 -36.81 -54.68
N THR A 227 -13.61 -36.56 -54.30
CA THR A 227 -12.44 -37.17 -54.96
C THR A 227 -12.48 -38.68 -54.83
N ARG A 228 -12.81 -39.21 -53.65
CA ARG A 228 -12.96 -40.66 -53.40
C ARG A 228 -14.06 -41.26 -54.28
N ALA A 229 -15.22 -40.61 -54.36
CA ALA A 229 -16.34 -41.04 -55.21
C ALA A 229 -15.96 -41.07 -56.70
N THR A 230 -15.27 -40.02 -57.17
CA THR A 230 -14.78 -39.93 -58.55
C THR A 230 -13.75 -41.02 -58.87
N MET A 231 -12.86 -41.34 -57.92
CA MET A 231 -11.89 -42.42 -58.08
C MET A 231 -12.57 -43.80 -58.17
N HIS A 232 -13.62 -44.04 -57.38
CA HIS A 232 -14.42 -45.26 -57.50
C HIS A 232 -15.09 -45.37 -58.88
N ALA A 233 -15.68 -44.28 -59.38
CA ALA A 233 -16.29 -44.25 -60.71
C ALA A 233 -15.26 -44.51 -61.82
N ASN A 234 -14.07 -43.89 -61.74
CA ASN A 234 -12.98 -44.12 -62.68
C ASN A 234 -12.49 -45.58 -62.65
N ALA A 235 -12.35 -46.17 -61.46
CA ALA A 235 -11.96 -47.58 -61.33
C ALA A 235 -13.00 -48.52 -61.98
N ALA A 236 -14.29 -48.23 -61.83
CA ALA A 236 -15.37 -48.97 -62.50
C ALA A 236 -15.30 -48.82 -64.03
N ALA A 237 -15.13 -47.60 -64.54
CA ALA A 237 -15.01 -47.34 -65.97
C ALA A 237 -13.77 -48.03 -66.59
N VAL A 238 -12.64 -48.05 -65.89
CA VAL A 238 -11.44 -48.79 -66.32
C VAL A 238 -11.71 -50.28 -66.40
N ALA A 239 -12.40 -50.86 -65.42
CA ALA A 239 -12.78 -52.27 -65.44
C ALA A 239 -13.71 -52.61 -66.63
N GLU A 240 -14.67 -51.74 -66.94
CA GLU A 240 -15.53 -51.90 -68.13
C GLU A 240 -14.73 -51.82 -69.43
N LEU A 241 -13.78 -50.89 -69.54
CA LEU A 241 -12.89 -50.78 -70.70
C LEU A 241 -12.01 -52.01 -70.86
N GLU A 242 -11.48 -52.58 -69.77
CA GLU A 242 -10.73 -53.84 -69.80
C GLU A 242 -11.59 -55.00 -70.30
N GLN A 243 -12.84 -55.09 -69.84
CA GLN A 243 -13.80 -56.10 -70.30
C GLN A 243 -14.13 -55.94 -71.80
N LEU A 244 -14.35 -54.72 -72.26
CA LEU A 244 -14.63 -54.42 -73.66
C LEU A 244 -13.43 -54.72 -74.55
N ALA A 245 -12.22 -54.31 -74.13
CA ALA A 245 -10.98 -54.61 -74.83
C ALA A 245 -10.71 -56.13 -74.89
N GLY A 246 -11.00 -56.86 -73.82
CA GLY A 246 -10.93 -58.33 -73.79
C GLY A 246 -11.94 -58.98 -74.75
N SER A 247 -13.16 -58.44 -74.83
CA SER A 247 -14.19 -58.89 -75.77
C SER A 247 -13.79 -58.63 -77.23
N LEU A 248 -13.28 -57.44 -77.54
CA LEU A 248 -12.75 -57.10 -78.87
C LEU A 248 -11.60 -58.02 -79.28
N ARG A 249 -10.66 -58.33 -78.37
CA ARG A 249 -9.58 -59.29 -78.64
C ARG A 249 -10.12 -60.68 -79.01
N LYS A 250 -11.17 -61.15 -78.33
CA LYS A 250 -11.83 -62.43 -78.66
C LYS A 250 -12.47 -62.40 -80.05
N VAL A 251 -13.16 -61.32 -80.40
CA VAL A 251 -13.77 -61.15 -81.73
C VAL A 251 -12.70 -61.14 -82.83
N VAL A 252 -11.63 -60.37 -82.66
CA VAL A 252 -10.52 -60.33 -83.64
C VAL A 252 -9.82 -61.68 -83.75
N ALA A 253 -9.61 -62.40 -82.64
CA ALA A 253 -9.04 -63.74 -82.66
C ALA A 253 -9.91 -64.74 -83.44
N HIS A 254 -11.24 -64.62 -83.37
CA HIS A 254 -12.15 -65.46 -84.15
C HIS A 254 -12.00 -65.25 -85.66
N PHE A 255 -11.85 -64.00 -86.11
CA PHE A 255 -11.62 -63.67 -87.52
C PHE A 255 -10.22 -64.00 -88.04
N ARG A 256 -9.23 -64.20 -87.16
CA ARG A 256 -7.84 -64.52 -87.54
C ARG A 256 -7.60 -66.03 -87.75
N VAL A 257 -8.59 -66.87 -87.42
CA VAL A 257 -8.56 -68.35 -87.56
C VAL A 257 -9.43 -68.82 -88.75
N ALA A 258 -10.00 -67.88 -89.52
CA ALA A 258 -10.71 -68.13 -90.78
C ALA A 258 -9.83 -67.77 -91.99
#